data_AF-A0A245ZGG3-F1
#
_entry.id   AF-A0A245ZGG3-F1
#
_cell.length_a   1.000
_cell.length_b   1.000
_cell.length_c   1.000
_cell.angle_alpha   90.00
_cell.angle_beta   90.00
_cell.angle_gamma   90.00
#
_symmetry.space_group_name_H-M   'P 1'
#
loop_
_entity.id
_entity.type
_entity.pdbx_description
1 polymer ?
#
loop_
_entity_poly.entity_id
_entity_poly.type
_entity_poly.pdbx_seq_one_letter_code
_entity_poly.pdbx_strand_id
1 'polypeptide(L)' 'MDRAYAAIKSVIATWHALVRDDRGATAVEYGLIVALIVIATMASISNVADITIAMWNNVSERVVHAR' A
#
# COMPACT_ATOMS: atom_id res chain seq x y z
N MET A 1 -26.19 -25.82 35.21
CA MET A 1 -26.14 -24.33 35.02
C MET A 1 -24.83 -23.91 34.34
N ASP A 2 -24.11 -24.87 33.74
CA ASP A 2 -22.65 -24.84 33.70
C ASP A 2 -22.18 -24.59 32.26
N ARG A 3 -22.99 -25.01 31.27
CA ARG A 3 -22.79 -24.74 29.85
C ARG A 3 -23.05 -23.28 29.48
N ALA A 4 -24.06 -22.66 30.09
CA ALA A 4 -24.39 -21.25 29.85
C ALA A 4 -23.32 -20.32 30.43
N TYR A 5 -22.87 -20.58 31.66
CA TYR A 5 -21.76 -19.83 32.27
C TYR A 5 -20.44 -20.01 31.50
N ALA A 6 -20.12 -21.24 31.08
CA ALA A 6 -18.95 -21.51 30.25
C ALA A 6 -18.99 -20.77 28.90
N ALA A 7 -20.16 -20.69 28.26
CA ALA A 7 -20.35 -19.95 27.01
C ALA A 7 -20.17 -18.44 27.19
N ILE A 8 -20.70 -17.85 28.27
CA ILE A 8 -20.51 -16.43 28.55
C ILE A 8 -19.03 -16.12 28.84
N LYS A 9 -18.35 -16.98 29.62
CA LYS A 9 -16.94 -16.81 29.95
C LYS A 9 -16.03 -16.91 28.72
N SER A 10 -16.31 -17.85 27.80
CA SER A 10 -15.50 -17.98 26.57
C SER A 10 -15.68 -16.78 25.65
N VAL A 11 -16.90 -16.24 25.51
CA VAL A 11 -17.17 -15.03 24.75
C VAL A 11 -16.38 -13.84 25.32
N ILE A 12 -16.45 -13.61 26.63
CA ILE A 12 -15.72 -12.51 27.29
C ILE A 12 -14.20 -12.67 27.13
N ALA A 13 -13.68 -13.90 27.26
CA ALA A 13 -12.26 -14.17 27.06
C ALA A 13 -11.79 -13.87 25.64
N THR A 14 -12.60 -14.22 24.63
CA THR A 14 -12.31 -13.91 23.22
C THR A 14 -12.33 -12.40 22.96
N TRP A 15 -13.31 -11.66 23.49
CA TRP A 15 -13.35 -10.20 23.36
C TRP A 15 -12.14 -9.52 23.98
N HIS A 16 -11.72 -9.99 25.17
CA HIS A 16 -10.53 -9.44 25.84
C HIS A 16 -9.24 -9.77 25.07
N ALA A 17 -9.16 -10.92 24.42
CA ALA A 17 -8.03 -11.28 23.57
C ALA A 17 -7.96 -10.42 22.29
N LEU A 18 -9.11 -10.15 21.65
CA LEU A 18 -9.19 -9.32 20.44
C LEU A 18 -8.82 -7.86 20.70
N VAL A 19 -9.26 -7.28 21.82
CA VAL A 19 -8.90 -5.89 22.19
C VAL A 19 -7.41 -5.73 22.46
N ARG A 20 -6.72 -6.81 22.86
CA ARG A 20 -5.29 -6.81 23.17
C ARG A 20 -4.42 -7.29 22.01
N ASP A 21 -5.01 -7.52 20.84
CA ASP A 21 -4.30 -8.02 19.67
C ASP A 21 -3.79 -6.86 18.79
N ASP A 22 -2.49 -6.59 18.88
CA ASP A 22 -1.83 -5.55 18.08
C ASP A 22 -1.67 -5.95 16.61
N ARG A 23 -1.93 -7.21 16.24
CA ARG A 23 -1.84 -7.68 14.85
C ARG A 23 -2.76 -6.91 13.91
N GLY A 24 -3.95 -6.51 14.39
CA GLY A 24 -4.86 -5.66 13.62
C GLY A 24 -4.28 -4.27 13.35
N ALA A 25 -3.66 -3.65 14.37
CA ALA A 25 -3.03 -2.35 14.25
C ALA A 25 -1.82 -2.39 13.30
N THR A 26 -0.93 -3.39 13.46
CA THR A 26 0.24 -3.57 12.59
C THR A 26 -0.14 -3.84 11.13
N ALA A 27 -1.23 -4.58 10.86
CA ALA A 27 -1.72 -4.80 9.50
C ALA A 27 -2.09 -3.48 8.79
N VAL A 28 -2.67 -2.53 9.52
CA VAL A 28 -2.99 -1.20 8.99
C VAL A 28 -1.72 -0.38 8.72
N GLU A 29 -0.74 -0.41 9.62
CA GLU A 29 0.53 0.29 9.45
C GLU A 29 1.30 -0.21 8.23
N TYR A 30 1.48 -1.52 8.09
CA TYR A 30 2.13 -2.11 6.92
C TYR A 30 1.32 -1.88 5.64
N GLY A 31 -0.01 -1.93 5.72
CA GLY A 31 -0.89 -1.57 4.61
C GLY A 31 -0.70 -0.12 4.14
N LEU A 32 -0.57 0.82 5.08
CA LEU A 32 -0.32 2.23 4.79
C LEU A 32 1.07 2.44 4.17
N ILE A 33 2.11 1.80 4.70
CA ILE A 33 3.47 1.87 4.15
C ILE A 33 3.47 1.40 2.69
N VAL A 34 2.85 0.25 2.40
CA VAL A 34 2.75 -0.28 1.03
C VAL A 34 1.98 0.68 0.12
N ALA A 35 0.87 1.24 0.58
CA ALA A 35 0.10 2.21 -0.19
C ALA A 35 0.95 3.45 -0.57
N LEU A 36 1.73 3.98 0.37
CA LEU A 36 2.62 5.12 0.12
C LEU A 36 3.76 4.77 -0.86
N ILE A 37 4.32 3.56 -0.76
CA ILE A 37 5.34 3.07 -1.71
C ILE A 37 4.77 3.01 -3.13
N VAL A 38 3.55 2.49 -3.30
CA VAL A 38 2.89 2.41 -4.61
C VAL A 38 2.70 3.80 -5.20
N ILE A 39 2.18 4.75 -4.41
CA ILE A 39 1.98 6.14 -4.84
C ILE A 39 3.32 6.78 -5.28
N ALA A 40 4.37 6.63 -4.48
CA ALA A 40 5.69 7.16 -4.80
C ALA A 40 6.27 6.54 -6.08
N THR A 41 6.04 5.24 -6.28
CA THR A 41 6.49 4.50 -7.48
C THR A 41 5.76 4.98 -8.73
N MET A 42 4.44 5.19 -8.65
CA MET A 42 3.64 5.72 -9.76
C MET A 42 4.16 7.10 -10.19
N ALA A 43 4.41 7.99 -9.24
CA ALA A 43 4.95 9.32 -9.52
C ALA A 43 6.35 9.25 -10.17
N SER A 44 7.20 8.36 -9.66
CA SER A 44 8.56 8.18 -10.17
C SER A 44 8.58 7.65 -11.61
N ILE A 45 7.73 6.67 -11.92
CA ILE A 45 7.61 6.12 -13.28
C ILE A 45 7.10 7.19 -14.26
N SER A 46 6.12 8.01 -13.86
CA SER A 46 5.63 9.11 -14.70
C SER A 46 6.76 10.06 -15.10
N ASN A 47 7.57 10.48 -14.14
CA ASN A 47 8.69 11.40 -14.40
C ASN A 47 9.73 10.79 -15.34
N VAL A 48 10.05 9.50 -15.17
CA VAL A 48 10.96 8.79 -16.09
C VAL A 48 10.37 8.72 -17.50
N ALA A 49 9.07 8.47 -17.61
CA ALA A 49 8.38 8.44 -18.91
C ALA A 49 8.44 9.80 -19.60
N ASP A 50 8.15 10.89 -18.88
CA ASP A 50 8.18 12.26 -19.42
C ASP A 50 9.57 12.63 -19.96
N ILE A 51 10.62 12.35 -19.19
CA ILE A 51 12.01 12.57 -19.61
C ILE A 51 12.35 11.73 -20.84
N THR A 52 11.93 10.46 -20.85
CA THR A 52 12.19 9.54 -21.97
C THR A 52 11.51 10.02 -23.25
N ILE A 53 10.25 10.44 -23.15
CA ILE A 53 9.48 11.02 -24.27
C ILE A 53 10.18 12.28 -24.78
N ALA A 54 10.59 13.17 -23.88
CA ALA A 54 11.30 14.40 -24.26
C ALA A 54 12.62 14.11 -24.99
N MET A 55 13.39 13.12 -24.55
CA MET A 55 14.62 12.71 -25.24
C MET A 55 14.33 12.21 -26.66
N TRP A 56 13.34 11.34 -26.84
CA TRP A 56 12.98 10.84 -28.18
C TRP A 56 12.47 11.93 -29.10
N ASN A 57 11.67 12.86 -28.57
CA ASN A 57 11.22 14.03 -29.32
C ASN A 57 12.41 14.88 -29.79
N ASN A 58 13.40 15.11 -28.91
CA ASN A 58 14.59 15.88 -29.29
C ASN A 58 15.42 15.19 -30.38
N VAL A 59 15.58 13.85 -30.30
CA VAL A 59 16.28 13.09 -31.34
C VAL A 59 15.51 13.16 -32.67
N SER A 60 14.20 12.97 -32.63
CA SER A 60 13.32 13.06 -33.82
C SER A 60 13.45 14.42 -34.50
N GLU A 61 13.36 15.50 -33.72
CA GLU A 61 13.51 16.88 -34.21
C GLU A 61 14.86 17.10 -34.88
N ARG A 62 15.96 16.72 -34.21
CA ARG A 62 17.32 16.85 -34.77
C ARG A 62 17.48 16.09 -36.08
N VAL A 63 16.93 14.88 -36.20
CA VAL A 63 17.00 14.09 -37.43
C VAL A 63 16.17 14.72 -38.55
N VAL A 64 14.97 15.22 -38.24
CA VAL A 64 14.09 15.87 -39.23
C VAL A 64 14.69 17.17 -39.76
N HIS A 65 15.46 17.90 -38.96
CA HIS A 65 16.10 19.16 -39.34
C HIS A 65 17.53 19.01 -39.90
N ALA A 66 18.14 17.82 -39.82
CA ALA A 66 19.47 17.56 -40.37
C ALA A 66 19.49 17.27 -41.88
N ARG A 67 18.32 17.21 -42.53
CA ARG A 67 18.15 17.13 -43.98
C ARG A 67 17.98 18.51 -44.59
#